data_AF-A0A7S0F7M4-F1
#
_entry.id   AF-A0A7S0F7M4-F1
#
_cell.length_a   1.000
_cell.length_b   1.000
_cell.length_c   1.000
_cell.angle_alpha   90.00
_cell.angle_beta   90.00
_cell.angle_gamma   90.00
#
_symmetry.space_group_name_H-M   'P 1'
#
loop_
_entity.id
_entity.type
_entity.pdbx_description
1 polymer ?
#
loop_
_entity_poly.entity_id
_entity_poly.type
_entity_poly.pdbx_seq_one_letter_code
_entity_poly.pdbx_strand_id
1 'polypeptide(L)'
;PEYSKPISDVIEHRLVDLEKIIKECVSHPGFRGRSSIKLTLPALVPGFEQAYQDLLHRNESKGNSTIGIADGGTASAAFADMISGVLSKSLEVEQTRTALLEYCKLDTLALVEIHEAFWKLIEDPSTEEI
;
A
#
# COMPACT_ATOMS: atom_id res chain seq x y z
N PRO A 1 21.43 10.48 -19.80
CA PRO A 1 20.32 11.40 -19.44
C PRO A 1 20.77 12.38 -18.35
N GLU A 2 20.28 13.63 -18.37
CA GLU A 2 20.66 14.72 -17.44
C GLU A 2 20.49 14.33 -15.96
N TYR A 3 19.38 13.68 -15.62
CA TYR A 3 19.05 13.31 -14.24
C TYR A 3 19.56 11.94 -13.79
N SER A 4 20.37 11.25 -14.61
CA SER A 4 20.80 9.89 -14.30
C SER A 4 21.55 9.79 -12.97
N LYS A 5 22.52 10.69 -12.74
CA LYS A 5 23.36 10.65 -11.54
C LYS A 5 22.58 11.00 -10.25
N PRO A 6 21.76 12.08 -10.22
CA PRO A 6 20.90 12.35 -9.07
C PRO A 6 19.91 11.22 -8.74
N ILE A 7 19.33 10.56 -9.75
CA ILE A 7 18.38 9.46 -9.53
C ILE A 7 19.10 8.25 -8.93
N SER A 8 20.25 7.86 -9.49
CA SER A 8 21.06 6.75 -8.94
C SER A 8 21.45 6.99 -7.48
N ASP A 9 21.88 8.20 -7.14
CA ASP A 9 22.27 8.57 -5.77
C ASP A 9 21.12 8.39 -4.76
N VAL A 10 19.89 8.77 -5.15
CA VAL A 10 18.70 8.56 -4.32
C VAL A 10 18.39 7.06 -4.16
N ILE A 11 18.47 6.28 -5.24
CA ILE A 11 18.18 4.84 -5.20
C ILE A 11 19.21 4.10 -4.36
N GLU A 12 20.49 4.42 -4.49
CA GLU A 12 21.59 3.71 -3.85
C GLU A 12 21.74 4.04 -2.37
N HIS A 13 21.38 5.26 -1.95
CA HIS A 13 21.72 5.75 -0.61
C HIS A 13 20.54 6.19 0.24
N ARG A 14 19.35 6.36 -0.34
CA ARG A 14 18.18 6.92 0.37
C ARG A 14 16.93 6.07 0.29
N LEU A 15 16.76 5.27 -0.76
CA LEU A 15 15.64 4.33 -0.87
C LEU A 15 15.92 3.09 -0.05
N VAL A 16 14.94 2.72 0.77
CA VAL A 16 14.95 1.49 1.56
C VAL A 16 13.75 0.67 1.15
N ASP A 17 14.00 -0.61 0.84
CA ASP A 17 12.95 -1.59 0.56
C ASP A 17 12.49 -2.24 1.88
N LEU A 18 11.35 -1.78 2.39
CA LEU A 18 10.77 -2.36 3.61
C LEU A 18 10.32 -3.82 3.41
N GLU A 19 9.95 -4.24 2.20
CA GLU A 19 9.54 -5.62 1.95
C GLU A 19 10.70 -6.59 2.16
N LYS A 20 11.91 -6.18 1.76
CA LYS A 20 13.13 -6.94 2.00
C LYS A 20 13.38 -7.15 3.50
N ILE A 21 13.24 -6.09 4.30
CA ILE A 21 13.39 -6.16 5.76
C ILE A 21 12.37 -7.14 6.35
N ILE A 22 11.11 -7.10 5.91
CA ILE A 22 10.08 -8.04 6.37
C ILE A 22 10.51 -9.49 6.08
N LYS A 23 10.94 -9.77 4.85
CA LYS A 23 11.32 -11.14 4.43
C LYS A 23 12.51 -11.69 5.21
N GLU A 24 13.48 -10.84 5.52
CA GLU A 24 14.76 -11.26 6.10
C GLU A 24 14.76 -11.22 7.64
N CYS A 25 13.96 -10.35 8.26
CA CYS A 25 14.09 -10.04 9.68
C CYS A 25 12.80 -10.18 10.49
N VAL A 26 11.63 -10.33 9.87
CA VAL A 26 10.35 -10.31 10.59
C VAL A 26 9.54 -11.57 10.28
N SER A 27 9.31 -12.38 11.30
CA SER A 27 8.43 -13.56 11.20
C SER A 27 7.16 -13.33 12.01
N HIS A 28 6.00 -13.35 11.34
CA HIS A 28 4.71 -13.22 12.00
C HIS A 28 3.69 -14.23 11.42
N PRO A 29 2.94 -14.98 12.23
CA PRO A 29 1.96 -15.97 11.74
C PRO A 29 0.92 -15.37 10.79
N GLY A 30 0.54 -14.11 11.01
CA GLY A 30 -0.39 -13.36 10.16
C GLY A 30 0.09 -13.14 8.73
N PHE A 31 1.40 -13.25 8.46
CA PHE A 31 1.96 -13.08 7.12
C PHE A 31 1.62 -14.25 6.19
N ARG A 32 1.35 -15.46 6.72
CA ARG A 32 1.01 -16.65 5.93
C ARG A 32 1.97 -16.87 4.75
N GLY A 33 3.28 -16.63 4.97
CA GLY A 33 4.34 -16.76 3.97
C GLY A 33 4.34 -15.69 2.87
N ARG A 34 3.62 -14.58 3.03
CA ARG A 34 3.56 -13.47 2.07
C ARG A 34 3.99 -12.16 2.74
N SER A 35 4.53 -11.26 1.94
CA SER A 35 5.15 -10.00 2.37
C SER A 35 4.44 -8.75 1.82
N SER A 36 3.30 -8.90 1.16
CA SER A 36 2.60 -7.75 0.60
C SER A 36 2.10 -6.81 1.70
N ILE A 37 2.17 -5.50 1.43
CA ILE A 37 1.78 -4.45 2.38
C ILE A 37 0.35 -4.61 2.91
N LYS A 38 -0.58 -5.09 2.08
CA LYS A 38 -1.98 -5.40 2.45
C LYS A 38 -2.10 -6.46 3.54
N LEU A 39 -1.11 -7.33 3.66
CA LEU A 39 -1.11 -8.42 4.62
C LEU A 39 -0.20 -8.15 5.81
N THR A 40 0.94 -7.52 5.58
CA THR A 40 1.92 -7.23 6.62
C THR A 40 1.48 -6.09 7.52
N LEU A 41 0.83 -5.05 6.97
CA LEU A 41 0.28 -3.93 7.76
C LEU A 41 -0.67 -4.40 8.88
N PRO A 42 -1.80 -5.08 8.60
CA PRO A 42 -2.72 -5.49 9.67
C PRO A 42 -2.13 -6.55 10.62
N ALA A 43 -1.08 -7.24 10.20
CA ALA A 43 -0.38 -8.20 11.05
C ALA A 43 0.58 -7.54 12.03
N LEU A 44 1.21 -6.42 11.65
CA LEU A 44 2.17 -5.70 12.49
C LEU A 44 1.54 -4.53 13.26
N VAL A 45 0.43 -3.98 12.77
CA VAL A 45 -0.16 -2.75 13.27
C VAL A 45 -1.64 -2.99 13.60
N PRO A 46 -1.97 -3.29 14.88
CA PRO A 46 -3.35 -3.42 15.32
C PRO A 46 -4.17 -2.16 15.00
N GLY A 47 -5.42 -2.34 14.57
CA GLY A 47 -6.30 -1.27 14.13
C GLY A 47 -6.35 -1.05 12.61
N PHE A 48 -5.48 -1.72 11.84
CA PHE A 48 -5.49 -1.68 10.37
C PHE A 48 -6.13 -2.92 9.71
N GLU A 49 -6.77 -3.81 10.48
CA GLU A 49 -7.29 -5.10 10.02
C GLU A 49 -8.26 -4.95 8.83
N GLN A 50 -9.06 -3.88 8.83
CA GLN A 50 -10.07 -3.61 7.82
C GLN A 50 -9.66 -2.53 6.81
N ALA A 51 -8.47 -1.93 6.92
CA ALA A 51 -8.12 -0.69 6.20
C ALA A 51 -8.28 -0.78 4.67
N TYR A 52 -7.87 -1.89 4.05
CA TYR A 52 -8.05 -2.10 2.61
C TYR A 52 -9.47 -2.51 2.24
N GLN A 53 -10.20 -3.19 3.12
CA GLN A 53 -11.60 -3.55 2.87
C GLN A 53 -12.52 -2.33 2.93
N ASP A 54 -12.22 -1.37 3.81
CA ASP A 54 -12.94 -0.10 3.88
C ASP A 54 -12.88 0.68 2.56
N LEU A 55 -11.80 0.56 1.78
CA LEU A 55 -11.69 1.15 0.44
C LEU A 55 -12.71 0.56 -0.55
N LEU A 56 -13.10 -0.71 -0.36
CA LEU A 56 -14.12 -1.34 -1.19
C LEU A 56 -15.52 -0.82 -0.83
N HIS A 57 -15.85 -0.75 0.46
CA HIS A 57 -17.18 -0.35 0.93
C HIS A 57 -17.49 1.14 0.77
N ARG A 58 -16.49 2.01 0.86
CA ARG A 58 -16.66 3.47 0.71
C ARG A 58 -17.22 3.89 -0.65
N ASN A 59 -17.10 3.03 -1.66
CA ASN A 59 -17.49 3.32 -3.03
C ASN A 59 -18.83 2.69 -3.44
N GLU A 60 -19.40 1.79 -2.63
CA GLU A 60 -20.68 1.12 -2.92
C GLU A 60 -21.90 2.03 -2.68
N SER A 61 -21.79 3.04 -1.82
CA SER A 61 -22.93 3.88 -1.39
C SER A 61 -23.40 4.93 -2.41
N LYS A 62 -22.69 5.10 -3.54
CA LYS A 62 -23.12 5.95 -4.64
C LYS A 62 -23.62 5.02 -5.74
N GLY A 63 -24.92 4.97 -5.99
CA GLY A 63 -25.62 4.01 -6.88
C GLY A 63 -25.27 4.06 -8.37
N ASN A 64 -24.03 4.37 -8.73
CA ASN A 64 -23.41 4.22 -10.04
C ASN A 64 -22.14 3.36 -9.88
N SER A 65 -21.94 2.42 -10.80
CA SER A 65 -20.84 1.44 -10.80
C SER A 65 -19.49 2.13 -10.52
N THR A 66 -19.02 2.04 -9.27
CA THR A 66 -17.71 2.52 -8.85
C THR A 66 -16.90 1.29 -8.46
N ILE A 67 -15.76 1.08 -9.11
CA ILE A 67 -14.82 0.01 -8.75
C ILE A 67 -14.15 0.41 -7.44
N GLY A 68 -14.36 -0.36 -6.38
CA GLY A 68 -13.52 -0.27 -5.18
C GLY A 68 -12.09 -0.67 -5.52
N ILE A 69 -11.10 0.14 -5.12
CA ILE A 69 -9.68 -0.11 -5.39
C ILE A 69 -8.98 -0.42 -4.08
N ALA A 70 -8.50 -1.65 -3.94
CA ALA A 70 -7.87 -2.14 -2.70
C ALA A 70 -6.70 -3.11 -2.96
N ASP A 71 -6.18 -3.12 -4.19
CA ASP A 71 -5.00 -3.87 -4.60
C ASP A 71 -4.36 -3.22 -5.84
N GLY A 72 -3.07 -3.48 -6.03
CA GLY A 72 -2.28 -2.87 -7.10
C GLY A 72 -2.68 -3.30 -8.51
N GLY A 73 -3.25 -4.50 -8.69
CA GLY A 73 -3.72 -4.98 -9.99
C GLY A 73 -4.93 -4.18 -10.46
N THR A 74 -5.94 -4.07 -9.59
CA THR A 74 -7.13 -3.24 -9.82
C THR A 74 -6.76 -1.77 -10.00
N ALA A 75 -5.86 -1.23 -9.18
CA ALA A 75 -5.39 0.15 -9.30
C ALA A 75 -4.72 0.42 -10.66
N SER A 76 -3.86 -0.49 -11.11
CA SER A 76 -3.15 -0.36 -12.40
C SER A 76 -4.12 -0.39 -13.59
N ALA A 77 -5.08 -1.32 -13.57
CA ALA A 77 -6.10 -1.42 -14.61
C ALA A 77 -6.98 -0.17 -14.66
N ALA A 78 -7.47 0.28 -13.50
CA ALA A 78 -8.30 1.47 -13.39
C ALA A 78 -7.58 2.74 -13.88
N PHE A 79 -6.30 2.89 -13.56
CA PHE A 79 -5.49 3.99 -14.07
C PHE A 79 -5.28 3.89 -15.59
N ALA A 80 -4.99 2.70 -16.12
CA ALA A 80 -4.83 2.47 -17.56
C ALA A 80 -6.11 2.81 -18.34
N ASP A 81 -7.28 2.43 -17.82
CA ASP A 81 -8.58 2.74 -18.41
C ASP A 81 -8.87 4.25 -18.43
N MET A 82 -8.47 4.98 -17.36
CA MET A 82 -8.57 6.43 -17.30
C MET A 82 -7.71 7.12 -18.36
N ILE A 83 -6.44 6.75 -18.50
CA ILE A 83 -5.50 7.44 -19.40
C ILE A 83 -5.70 7.05 -20.87
N SER A 84 -6.24 5.87 -21.14
CA SER A 84 -6.52 5.39 -22.50
C SER A 84 -7.85 5.89 -23.06
N GLY A 85 -8.69 6.50 -22.21
CA GLY A 85 -10.02 7.00 -22.60
C GLY A 85 -11.09 5.90 -22.69
N VAL A 86 -10.79 4.67 -22.28
CA VAL A 86 -11.79 3.60 -22.08
C VAL A 86 -12.83 4.05 -21.06
N LEU A 87 -12.38 4.68 -19.97
CA LEU A 87 -13.23 5.38 -19.03
C LEU A 87 -13.42 6.83 -19.50
N SER A 88 -14.57 7.12 -20.12
CA SER A 88 -14.79 8.41 -20.80
C SER A 88 -15.86 9.29 -20.16
N LYS A 89 -16.70 8.76 -19.27
CA LYS A 89 -17.69 9.58 -18.56
C LYS A 89 -17.03 10.35 -17.43
N SER A 90 -17.18 11.67 -17.43
CA SER A 90 -16.55 12.57 -16.45
C SER A 90 -16.80 12.16 -15.00
N LEU A 91 -18.02 11.73 -14.67
CA LEU A 91 -18.35 11.28 -13.31
C LEU A 91 -17.60 10.00 -12.92
N GLU A 92 -17.52 9.02 -13.82
CA GLU A 92 -16.82 7.75 -13.56
C GLU A 92 -15.30 7.99 -13.44
N VAL A 93 -14.75 8.87 -14.27
CA VAL A 93 -13.33 9.29 -14.20
C VAL A 93 -13.01 9.93 -12.85
N GLU A 94 -13.83 10.87 -12.38
CA GLU A 94 -13.60 11.54 -11.09
C GLU A 94 -13.74 10.58 -9.90
N GLN A 95 -14.66 9.62 -9.98
CA GLN A 95 -14.82 8.59 -8.96
C GLN A 95 -13.62 7.65 -8.91
N THR A 96 -13.17 7.14 -10.06
CA THR A 96 -11.96 6.31 -10.15
C THR A 96 -10.73 7.06 -9.67
N ARG A 97 -10.58 8.34 -10.05
CA ARG A 97 -9.50 9.20 -9.56
C ARG A 97 -9.51 9.29 -8.03
N THR A 98 -10.68 9.52 -7.45
CA THR A 98 -10.83 9.60 -5.99
C THR A 98 -10.47 8.27 -5.31
N ALA A 99 -10.93 7.15 -5.85
CA ALA A 99 -10.61 5.82 -5.32
C ALA A 99 -9.09 5.51 -5.40
N LEU A 100 -8.44 5.86 -6.51
CA LEU A 100 -6.99 5.73 -6.67
C LEU A 100 -6.23 6.58 -5.64
N LEU A 101 -6.65 7.83 -5.42
CA LEU A 101 -6.00 8.71 -4.44
C LEU A 101 -6.14 8.20 -3.01
N GLU A 102 -7.30 7.69 -2.62
CA GLU A 102 -7.50 7.06 -1.30
C GLU A 102 -6.64 5.80 -1.14
N TYR A 103 -6.56 4.95 -2.17
CA TYR A 103 -5.68 3.79 -2.17
C TYR A 103 -4.20 4.19 -2.02
N CYS A 104 -3.71 5.15 -2.81
CA CYS A 104 -2.33 5.64 -2.73
C CYS A 104 -2.02 6.29 -1.37
N LYS A 105 -2.99 6.99 -0.78
CA LYS A 105 -2.86 7.56 0.56
C LYS A 105 -2.70 6.46 1.61
N LEU A 106 -3.49 5.39 1.52
CA LEU A 106 -3.36 4.25 2.43
C LEU A 106 -2.01 3.54 2.27
N ASP A 107 -1.56 3.27 1.04
CA ASP A 107 -0.25 2.64 0.80
C ASP A 107 0.90 3.48 1.40
N THR A 108 0.82 4.81 1.27
CA THR A 108 1.82 5.73 1.85
C THR A 108 1.80 5.69 3.38
N LEU A 109 0.61 5.76 3.99
CA LEU A 109 0.46 5.67 5.44
C LEU A 109 0.95 4.32 5.97
N ALA A 110 0.62 3.24 5.26
CA ALA A 110 1.00 1.89 5.63
C ALA A 110 2.53 1.71 5.72
N LEU A 111 3.29 2.32 4.82
CA LEU A 111 4.76 2.28 4.89
C LEU A 111 5.30 2.97 6.15
N VAL A 112 4.69 4.09 6.55
CA VAL A 112 5.07 4.81 7.78
C VAL A 112 4.74 3.99 9.01
N GLU A 113 3.52 3.44 9.09
CA GLU A 113 3.08 2.64 10.23
C GLU A 113 3.90 1.34 10.38
N ILE A 114 4.24 0.68 9.28
CA ILE A 114 5.13 -0.49 9.29
C ILE A 114 6.53 -0.11 9.76
N HIS A 115 7.06 1.02 9.30
CA HIS A 115 8.36 1.51 9.75
C HIS A 115 8.38 1.79 11.26
N GLU A 116 7.35 2.45 11.79
CA GLU A 116 7.17 2.65 13.23
C GLU A 116 7.05 1.32 14.00
N ALA A 117 6.39 0.32 13.41
CA ALA A 117 6.29 -1.01 14.00
C ALA A 117 7.65 -1.71 14.06
N PHE A 118 8.54 -1.54 13.08
CA PHE A 118 9.90 -2.09 13.14
C PHE A 118 10.69 -1.52 14.32
N TRP A 119 10.61 -0.21 14.56
CA TRP A 119 11.28 0.40 15.71
C TRP A 119 10.81 -0.19 17.03
N LYS A 120 9.50 -0.38 17.20
CA LYS A 120 8.94 -1.01 18.40
C LYS A 120 9.42 -2.45 18.59
N LEU A 121 9.57 -3.21 17.51
CA LEU A 121 10.09 -4.59 17.58
C LEU A 121 11.55 -4.63 18.01
N ILE A 122 12.36 -3.65 17.62
CA ILE A 122 13.78 -3.55 18.01
C ILE A 122 13.90 -3.09 19.48
N GLU A 123 13.02 -2.21 19.93
CA GLU A 123 13.04 -1.66 21.29
C GLU A 123 12.44 -2.60 22.35
N ASP A 124 11.75 -3.67 21.95
CA ASP A 124 11.18 -4.65 22.86
C ASP A 124 12.21 -5.73 23.27
N PRO A 125 12.74 -5.70 24.51
CA PRO A 125 13.76 -6.64 24.96
C PRO A 125 13.24 -8.07 25.19
N SER A 126 11.94 -8.32 25.01
CA SER A 126 11.37 -9.67 25.10
C SER A 126 11.54 -10.51 23.81
N THR A 127 12.11 -9.94 22.74
CA THR A 127 12.27 -10.60 21.43
C THR A 127 13.52 -11.48 21.30
N GLU A 128 14.41 -11.53 22.30
CA GLU A 128 15.61 -12.40 22.30
C GLU A 128 15.33 -13.87 22.71
N GLU A 129 14.10 -14.22 23.13
CA GLU A 129 13.74 -15.59 23.54
C GLU A 129 12.79 -16.28 22.53
N ILE A 130 13.20 -16.48 21.28
CA ILE A 130 12.63 -17.52 20.38
C ILE A 130 13.73 -18.17 19.54
#